data_AF-A0A8D8SJ84-F1
#
_entry.id   AF-A0A8D8SJ84-F1
#
_cell.length_a   1.000
_cell.length_b   1.000
_cell.length_c   1.000
_cell.angle_alpha   90.00
_cell.angle_beta   90.00
_cell.angle_gamma   90.00
#
_symmetry.space_group_name_H-M   'P 1'
#
loop_
_entity.id
_entity.type
_entity.pdbx_description
1 polymer ?
#
loop_
_entity_poly.entity_id
_entity_poly.type
_entity_poly.pdbx_seq_one_letter_code
_entity_poly.pdbx_strand_id
1 'polypeptide(L)'
;MQTKLTEKKVQLFERSLQNNRYCFVEMARSKGFLSQHEFLAQCEWYDWIENNMDIGLDLIVYLRSCPKTVHERMLKRNRPEENCVPLEYLESLHKSYEHWLSANPPAPVLVLDVNQDLGQVQSLYTQNAPYILGKMPFTPESVLV
;
A
#
# COMPACT_ATOMS: atom_id res chain seq x y z
N MET A 1 -11.06 5.37 -8.12
CA MET A 1 -12.32 5.90 -7.58
C MET A 1 -13.46 5.02 -8.00
N GLN A 2 -14.19 4.46 -7.04
CA GLN A 2 -15.35 3.65 -7.37
C GLN A 2 -16.52 4.57 -7.73
N THR A 3 -16.83 4.68 -9.02
CA THR A 3 -17.93 5.50 -9.53
C THR A 3 -19.29 4.79 -9.41
N LYS A 4 -19.28 3.51 -9.05
CA LYS A 4 -20.50 2.71 -8.88
C LYS A 4 -21.07 2.92 -7.49
N LEU A 5 -22.27 3.49 -7.43
CA LEU A 5 -23.06 3.59 -6.21
C LEU A 5 -23.22 2.19 -5.59
N THR A 6 -23.02 2.11 -4.29
CA THR A 6 -23.11 0.88 -3.52
C THR A 6 -23.75 1.16 -2.18
N GLU A 7 -24.62 0.25 -1.74
CA GLU A 7 -25.22 0.27 -0.40
C GLU A 7 -24.29 -0.37 0.65
N LYS A 8 -23.15 -0.92 0.23
CA LYS A 8 -22.17 -1.52 1.14
C LYS A 8 -21.47 -0.41 1.91
N LYS A 9 -21.41 -0.59 3.24
CA LYS A 9 -20.76 0.35 4.17
C LYS A 9 -19.24 0.42 4.05
N VAL A 10 -18.61 -0.58 3.43
CA VAL A 10 -17.16 -0.69 3.30
C VAL A 10 -16.81 -0.86 1.83
N GLN A 11 -15.83 -0.09 1.38
CA GLN A 11 -15.20 -0.22 0.07
C GLN A 11 -13.73 -0.61 0.28
N LEU A 12 -13.32 -1.73 -0.29
CA LEU A 12 -11.95 -2.22 -0.22
C LEU A 12 -11.25 -1.93 -1.54
N PHE A 13 -10.09 -1.30 -1.46
CA PHE A 13 -9.24 -1.03 -2.61
C PHE A 13 -7.97 -1.87 -2.51
N GLU A 14 -7.62 -2.57 -3.59
CA GLU A 14 -6.27 -3.08 -3.73
C GLU A 14 -5.38 -1.89 -4.11
N ARG A 15 -4.48 -1.48 -3.20
CA ARG A 15 -3.67 -0.26 -3.33
C ARG A 15 -4.52 1.03 -3.30
N SER A 16 -3.90 2.16 -3.57
CA SER A 16 -4.51 3.49 -3.54
C SER A 16 -3.76 4.48 -4.44
N LEU A 17 -4.30 5.69 -4.63
CA LEU A 17 -3.59 6.75 -5.35
C LEU A 17 -2.39 7.26 -4.53
N GLN A 18 -2.55 7.29 -3.21
CA GLN A 18 -1.56 7.73 -2.25
C GLN A 18 -0.29 6.88 -2.35
N ASN A 19 -0.40 5.54 -2.36
CA ASN A 19 0.81 4.70 -2.47
C ASN A 19 1.49 4.86 -3.84
N ASN A 20 0.75 5.20 -4.91
CA ASN A 20 1.36 5.46 -6.20
C ASN A 20 2.23 6.73 -6.12
N ARG A 21 1.65 7.82 -5.60
CA ARG A 21 2.32 9.11 -5.40
C ARG A 21 3.51 9.04 -4.45
N TYR A 22 3.35 8.42 -3.28
CA TYR A 22 4.35 8.46 -2.20
C TYR A 22 5.34 7.26 -2.21
N CYS A 23 5.04 6.19 -2.94
CA CYS A 23 5.99 5.07 -3.09
C CYS A 23 6.54 4.97 -4.51
N PHE A 24 5.68 4.73 -5.50
CA PHE A 24 6.15 4.41 -6.85
C PHE A 24 6.76 5.61 -7.58
N VAL A 25 6.09 6.77 -7.54
CA VAL A 25 6.58 8.01 -8.18
C VAL A 25 7.85 8.52 -7.49
N GLU A 26 7.88 8.53 -6.16
CA GLU A 26 9.07 8.89 -5.36
C GLU A 26 10.26 7.97 -5.66
N MET A 27 10.02 6.65 -5.65
CA MET A 27 11.06 5.67 -5.99
C MET A 27 11.55 5.87 -7.43
N ALA A 28 10.65 6.07 -8.40
CA ALA A 28 11.02 6.30 -9.79
C ALA A 28 11.87 7.56 -9.97
N ARG A 29 11.54 8.65 -9.26
CA ARG A 29 12.35 9.88 -9.25
C ARG A 29 13.72 9.66 -8.62
N SER A 30 13.79 8.95 -7.50
CA SER A 30 15.07 8.67 -6.80
C SER A 30 16.01 7.76 -7.59
N LYS A 31 15.47 6.82 -8.37
CA LYS A 31 16.23 5.93 -9.26
C LYS A 31 16.55 6.57 -10.63
N GLY A 32 16.10 7.81 -10.87
CA GLY A 32 16.38 8.55 -12.11
C GLY A 32 15.54 8.13 -13.31
N PHE A 33 14.44 7.37 -13.10
CA PHE A 33 13.50 6.99 -14.16
C PHE A 33 12.55 8.12 -14.55
N LEU A 34 12.39 9.12 -13.69
CA LEU A 34 11.63 10.34 -13.97
C LEU A 34 12.56 11.55 -13.92
N SER A 35 12.51 12.37 -14.96
CA SER A 35 13.09 13.71 -14.93
C SER A 35 12.37 14.59 -13.90
N GLN A 36 12.99 15.73 -13.55
CA GLN A 36 12.35 16.68 -12.63
C GLN A 36 10.99 17.17 -13.15
N HIS A 37 10.87 17.44 -14.44
CA HIS A 37 9.63 17.95 -15.04
C HIS A 37 8.52 16.89 -15.03
N GLU A 38 8.84 15.63 -15.36
CA GLU A 38 7.86 14.53 -15.31
C GLU A 38 7.39 14.25 -13.89
N PHE A 39 8.31 14.28 -12.91
CA PHE A 39 7.95 14.13 -11.51
C PHE A 39 7.04 15.25 -11.02
N LEU A 40 7.37 16.51 -11.33
CA LEU A 40 6.53 17.66 -10.96
C LEU A 40 5.15 17.57 -11.60
N ALA A 41 5.05 17.20 -12.87
CA ALA A 41 3.76 17.00 -13.52
C ALA A 41 2.92 15.93 -12.80
N GLN A 42 3.52 14.80 -12.40
CA GLN A 42 2.82 13.77 -11.63
C GLN A 42 2.37 14.27 -10.24
N CYS A 43 3.17 15.13 -9.59
CA CYS A 43 2.79 15.75 -8.32
C CYS A 43 1.60 16.69 -8.50
N GLU A 44 1.65 17.59 -9.49
CA GLU A 44 0.57 18.53 -9.78
C GLU A 44 -0.74 17.82 -10.12
N TRP A 45 -0.67 16.72 -10.88
CA TRP A 45 -1.84 15.89 -11.17
C TRP A 45 -2.41 15.24 -9.91
N TYR A 46 -1.56 14.72 -9.03
CA TYR A 46 -2.02 14.16 -7.76
C TYR A 46 -2.67 15.24 -6.88
N ASP A 47 -2.04 16.40 -6.73
CA ASP A 47 -2.56 17.51 -5.93
C ASP A 47 -3.90 18.01 -6.49
N TRP A 48 -4.04 18.07 -7.82
CA TRP A 48 -5.32 18.40 -8.43
C TRP A 48 -6.39 17.35 -8.10
N ILE A 49 -6.07 16.05 -8.19
CA ILE A 49 -7.03 14.98 -7.85
C ILE A 49 -7.44 15.08 -6.38
N GLU A 50 -6.48 15.27 -5.47
CA GLU A 50 -6.73 15.37 -4.03
C GLU A 50 -7.64 16.56 -3.67
N ASN A 51 -7.49 17.69 -4.39
CA ASN A 51 -8.30 18.89 -4.15
C ASN A 51 -9.69 18.87 -4.83
N ASN A 52 -9.86 18.08 -5.90
CA ASN A 52 -11.08 18.10 -6.72
C ASN A 52 -11.91 16.84 -6.62
N MET A 53 -11.39 15.76 -6.02
CA MET A 53 -12.04 14.46 -5.96
C MET A 53 -11.93 13.85 -4.56
N ASP A 54 -12.97 13.11 -4.17
CA ASP A 54 -12.93 12.36 -2.91
C ASP A 54 -12.08 11.10 -3.06
N ILE A 55 -10.86 11.19 -2.55
CA ILE A 55 -9.89 10.09 -2.48
C ILE A 55 -9.51 9.75 -1.04
N GLY A 56 -10.28 10.22 -0.06
CA GLY A 56 -10.04 10.00 1.36
C GLY A 56 -9.99 8.51 1.71
N LEU A 57 -9.17 8.16 2.69
CA LEU A 57 -9.06 6.80 3.21
C LEU A 57 -9.39 6.82 4.71
N ASP A 58 -10.23 5.88 5.14
CA ASP A 58 -10.56 5.73 6.57
C ASP A 58 -9.56 4.84 7.31
N LEU A 59 -8.94 3.88 6.61
CA LEU A 59 -8.00 2.90 7.15
C LEU A 59 -7.07 2.40 6.04
N ILE A 60 -5.77 2.32 6.32
CA ILE A 60 -4.78 1.65 5.47
C ILE A 60 -4.42 0.31 6.10
N VAL A 61 -4.64 -0.78 5.37
CA VAL A 61 -4.17 -2.11 5.78
C VAL A 61 -2.85 -2.40 5.09
N TYR A 62 -1.75 -2.36 5.85
CA TYR A 62 -0.41 -2.62 5.33
C TYR A 62 -0.01 -4.07 5.53
N LEU A 63 -0.04 -4.85 4.44
CA LEU A 63 0.47 -6.22 4.41
C LEU A 63 2.00 -6.20 4.31
N ARG A 64 2.66 -6.17 5.46
CA ARG A 64 4.12 -6.03 5.58
C ARG A 64 4.81 -7.38 5.41
N SER A 65 5.77 -7.46 4.51
CA SER A 65 6.62 -8.63 4.31
C SER A 65 8.03 -8.21 3.91
N CYS A 66 9.03 -9.04 4.23
CA CYS A 66 10.39 -8.79 3.85
C CYS A 66 10.60 -8.98 2.33
N PRO A 67 11.49 -8.19 1.69
CA PRO A 67 11.72 -8.26 0.25
C PRO A 67 12.08 -9.65 -0.27
N LYS A 68 12.81 -10.45 0.53
CA LYS A 68 13.19 -11.83 0.17
C LYS A 68 11.98 -12.74 0.02
N THR A 69 11.07 -12.74 1.00
CA THR A 69 9.83 -13.52 0.93
C THR A 69 8.95 -13.08 -0.24
N VAL A 70 8.87 -11.77 -0.51
CA VAL A 70 8.13 -11.25 -1.67
C VAL A 70 8.77 -11.73 -2.98
N HIS A 71 10.10 -11.69 -3.09
CA HIS A 71 10.84 -12.15 -4.25
C HIS A 71 10.62 -13.66 -4.51
N GLU A 72 10.70 -14.49 -3.48
CA GLU A 72 10.41 -15.93 -3.57
C GLU A 72 8.96 -16.19 -4.04
N ARG A 73 7.98 -15.45 -3.49
CA ARG A 73 6.57 -15.53 -3.91
C ARG A 73 6.37 -15.10 -5.36
N MET A 74 7.09 -14.06 -5.80
CA MET A 74 7.07 -13.55 -7.18
C MET A 74 7.61 -14.60 -8.15
N LEU A 75 8.77 -15.20 -7.84
CA LEU A 75 9.36 -16.28 -8.64
C LEU A 75 8.44 -17.51 -8.70
N LYS A 76 7.84 -17.90 -7.58
CA LYS A 76 6.88 -19.03 -7.53
C LYS A 76 5.62 -18.74 -8.37
N ARG A 77 5.18 -17.49 -8.42
CA ARG A 77 4.03 -17.05 -9.23
C ARG A 77 4.34 -17.04 -10.72
N ASN A 78 5.61 -16.86 -11.09
CA ASN A 78 6.16 -17.01 -12.45
C ASN A 78 5.40 -16.23 -13.53
N ARG A 79 5.20 -14.92 -13.30
CA ARG A 79 4.63 -14.02 -14.30
C ARG A 79 5.74 -13.55 -15.26
N PRO A 80 5.58 -13.71 -16.58
CA PRO A 80 6.61 -13.33 -17.55
C PRO A 80 7.10 -11.88 -17.39
N GLU A 81 6.21 -10.96 -17.05
CA GLU A 81 6.48 -9.52 -16.91
C GLU A 81 7.30 -9.19 -15.65
N GLU A 82 7.32 -10.09 -14.65
CA GLU A 82 7.98 -9.89 -13.35
C GLU A 82 9.36 -10.56 -13.29
N ASN A 83 9.73 -11.39 -14.28
CA ASN A 83 10.95 -12.20 -14.26
C ASN A 83 12.26 -11.40 -14.21
N CYS A 84 12.25 -10.16 -14.70
CA CYS A 84 13.43 -9.29 -14.73
C CYS A 84 13.54 -8.39 -13.48
N VAL A 85 12.61 -8.49 -12.53
CA VAL A 85 12.59 -7.61 -11.35
C VAL A 85 13.65 -8.07 -10.34
N PRO A 86 14.71 -7.27 -10.07
CA PRO A 86 15.75 -7.67 -9.13
C PRO A 86 15.29 -7.51 -7.69
N LEU A 87 15.87 -8.29 -6.77
CA LEU A 87 15.64 -8.15 -5.33
C LEU A 87 15.88 -6.72 -4.83
N GLU A 88 16.90 -6.03 -5.34
CA GLU A 88 17.23 -4.63 -4.97
C GLU A 88 16.06 -3.66 -5.26
N TYR A 89 15.29 -3.91 -6.32
CA TYR A 89 14.10 -3.11 -6.61
C TYR A 89 13.05 -3.31 -5.53
N LEU A 90 12.80 -4.55 -5.10
CA LEU A 90 11.86 -4.86 -4.02
C LEU A 90 12.33 -4.30 -2.67
N GLU A 91 13.64 -4.30 -2.40
CA GLU A 91 14.22 -3.65 -1.22
C GLU A 91 14.02 -2.13 -1.23
N SER A 92 14.21 -1.50 -2.38
CA SER A 92 13.98 -0.05 -2.57
C SER A 92 12.50 0.29 -2.36
N LEU A 93 11.61 -0.50 -2.95
CA LEU A 93 10.16 -0.33 -2.82
C LEU A 93 9.73 -0.52 -1.35
N HIS A 94 10.23 -1.55 -0.68
CA HIS A 94 9.95 -1.80 0.73
C HIS A 94 10.35 -0.60 1.61
N LYS A 95 11.56 -0.07 1.43
CA LYS A 95 12.00 1.15 2.15
C LYS A 95 11.09 2.34 1.90
N SER A 96 10.60 2.50 0.66
CA SER A 96 9.66 3.57 0.32
C SER A 96 8.34 3.46 1.08
N TYR A 97 7.78 2.24 1.20
CA TYR A 97 6.58 2.00 2.00
C TYR A 97 6.79 2.21 3.49
N GLU A 98 7.90 1.70 4.04
CA GLU A 98 8.24 1.89 5.45
C GLU A 98 8.39 3.38 5.78
N HIS A 99 9.02 4.17 4.90
CA HIS A 99 9.15 5.61 5.06
C HIS A 99 7.80 6.33 4.99
N TRP A 100 7.00 6.07 3.94
CA TRP A 100 5.71 6.72 3.75
C TRP A 100 4.75 6.46 4.92
N LEU A 101 4.61 5.19 5.32
CA LEU A 101 3.64 4.79 6.34
C LEU A 101 4.07 5.14 7.77
N SER A 102 5.35 5.39 8.02
CA SER A 102 5.85 5.85 9.32
C SER A 102 5.87 7.37 9.50
N ALA A 103 5.87 8.13 8.39
CA ALA A 103 5.99 9.58 8.44
C ALA A 103 4.63 10.27 8.67
N ASN A 104 3.78 10.33 7.65
CA ASN A 104 2.49 11.01 7.74
C ASN A 104 1.47 10.33 6.81
N PRO A 105 1.01 9.11 7.16
CA PRO A 105 -0.02 8.46 6.38
C PRO A 105 -1.33 9.25 6.47
N PRO A 106 -2.12 9.32 5.39
CA PRO A 106 -3.36 10.10 5.37
C PRO A 106 -4.51 9.45 6.15
N ALA A 107 -4.29 8.26 6.72
CA ALA A 107 -5.24 7.50 7.52
C ALA A 107 -4.48 6.61 8.52
N PRO A 108 -5.15 6.13 9.59
CA PRO A 108 -4.59 5.10 10.47
C PRO A 108 -4.08 3.88 9.69
N VAL A 109 -2.96 3.32 10.13
CA VAL A 109 -2.32 2.17 9.47
C VAL A 109 -2.40 0.93 10.35
N LEU A 110 -3.12 -0.09 9.89
CA LEU A 110 -3.10 -1.43 10.46
C LEU A 110 -2.01 -2.26 9.77
N VAL A 111 -0.93 -2.56 10.49
CA VAL A 111 0.18 -3.35 9.98
C VAL A 111 -0.06 -4.83 10.26
N LEU A 112 -0.06 -5.67 9.21
CA LEU A 112 -0.14 -7.12 9.31
C LEU A 112 1.16 -7.73 8.81
N ASP A 113 1.90 -8.44 9.67
CA ASP A 113 3.08 -9.19 9.24
C ASP A 113 2.64 -10.45 8.48
N VAL A 114 2.90 -10.45 7.17
CA VAL A 114 2.54 -11.53 6.25
C VAL A 114 3.76 -12.27 5.72
N ASN A 115 4.86 -12.33 6.47
CA ASN A 115 5.98 -13.23 6.16
C ASN A 115 5.61 -14.71 6.32
N GLN A 116 4.57 -14.97 7.09
CA GLN A 116 4.00 -16.27 7.41
C GLN A 116 3.28 -16.94 6.22
N ASP A 117 2.89 -18.21 6.37
CA ASP A 117 2.13 -18.94 5.35
C ASP A 117 0.68 -18.45 5.23
N LEU A 118 -0.01 -18.91 4.17
CA LEU A 118 -1.36 -18.44 3.87
C LEU A 118 -2.38 -18.72 4.98
N GLY A 119 -2.28 -19.85 5.70
CA GLY A 119 -3.20 -20.19 6.79
C GLY A 119 -3.02 -19.27 7.99
N GLN A 120 -1.78 -18.91 8.30
CA GLN A 120 -1.47 -17.91 9.33
C GLN A 120 -1.94 -16.51 8.91
N VAL A 121 -1.73 -16.11 7.65
CA VAL A 121 -2.24 -14.84 7.11
C VAL A 121 -3.77 -14.78 7.16
N GLN A 122 -4.47 -15.88 6.86
CA GLN A 122 -5.93 -15.97 7.00
C GLN A 122 -6.39 -15.82 8.46
N SER A 123 -5.60 -16.36 9.40
CA SER A 123 -5.86 -16.21 10.83
C SER A 123 -5.69 -14.75 11.27
N LEU A 124 -4.64 -14.07 10.81
CA LEU A 124 -4.42 -12.64 11.05
C LEU A 124 -5.55 -11.79 10.49
N TYR A 125 -6.01 -12.09 9.27
CA TYR A 125 -7.17 -11.42 8.69
C TYR A 125 -8.42 -11.65 9.55
N THR A 126 -8.71 -12.88 9.97
CA THR A 126 -9.90 -13.20 10.75
C THR A 126 -9.92 -12.47 12.09
N GLN A 127 -8.77 -12.38 12.76
CA GLN A 127 -8.62 -11.63 14.01
C GLN A 127 -8.86 -10.13 13.83
N ASN A 128 -8.40 -9.56 12.71
CA ASN A 128 -8.48 -8.12 12.43
C ASN A 128 -9.70 -7.71 11.60
N ALA A 129 -10.51 -8.67 11.13
CA ALA A 129 -11.68 -8.45 10.29
C ALA A 129 -12.70 -7.45 10.89
N PRO A 130 -12.94 -7.38 12.21
CA PRO A 130 -13.82 -6.36 12.78
C PRO A 130 -13.36 -4.92 12.50
N TYR A 131 -12.04 -4.66 12.51
CA TYR A 131 -11.46 -3.35 12.19
C TYR A 131 -11.47 -3.09 10.68
N ILE A 132 -11.00 -4.07 9.88
CA ILE A 132 -10.93 -3.96 8.42
C ILE A 132 -12.32 -3.74 7.80
N LEU A 133 -13.36 -4.34 8.37
CA LEU A 133 -14.74 -4.23 7.90
C LEU A 133 -15.54 -3.13 8.61
N GLY A 134 -14.87 -2.22 9.33
CA GLY A 134 -15.51 -1.06 9.96
C GLY A 134 -16.57 -1.41 11.01
N LYS A 135 -16.52 -2.62 11.60
CA LYS A 135 -17.41 -3.04 12.70
C LYS A 135 -16.93 -2.50 14.04
N MET A 136 -15.63 -2.24 14.16
CA MET A 136 -14.99 -1.62 15.31
C MET A 136 -14.09 -0.48 14.83
N PRO A 137 -14.04 0.66 15.56
CA PRO A 137 -13.09 1.71 15.23
C PRO A 137 -11.66 1.20 15.43
N PHE A 138 -10.77 1.54 14.50
CA PHE A 138 -9.35 1.24 14.64
C PHE A 138 -8.63 2.46 15.22
N THR A 139 -7.93 2.28 16.33
CA THR A 139 -6.97 3.27 16.85
C THR A 139 -5.57 2.65 16.86
N PRO A 140 -4.51 3.38 16.49
CA PRO A 140 -3.15 2.82 16.50
C PRO A 140 -2.72 2.25 17.86
N GLU A 141 -3.29 2.76 18.96
CA GLU A 141 -3.07 2.30 20.34
C GLU A 141 -3.78 0.97 20.67
N SER A 142 -4.77 0.56 19.87
CA SER A 142 -5.55 -0.66 20.10
C SER A 142 -4.83 -1.96 19.67
N VAL A 143 -3.63 -1.84 19.09
CA VAL A 143 -2.73 -2.96 18.78
C VAL A 143 -1.51 -2.85 19.69
N LEU A 144 -1.63 -3.35 20.92
CA LEU A 144 -0.47 -3.55 21.79
C LEU A 144 0.40 -4.68 21.22
N VAL A 145 1.71 -4.39 21.18
CA VAL A 145 2.84 -5.27 20.82
C VAL A 145 2.74 -6.64 21.49
#